data_AF-A0A426Z8K4-F1
#
_entry.id   AF-A0A426Z8K4-F1
#
_cell.length_a   1.000
_cell.length_b   1.000
_cell.length_c   1.000
_cell.angle_alpha   90.00
_cell.angle_beta   90.00
_cell.angle_gamma   90.00
#
_symmetry.space_group_name_H-M   'P 1'
#
loop_
_entity.id
_entity.type
_entity.pdbx_description
1 polymer ?
#
loop_
_entity_poly.entity_id
_entity_poly.type
_entity_poly.pdbx_seq_one_letter_code
_entity_poly.pdbx_strand_id
1 'polypeptide(L)' 'MAKLYNRRVQPWQVKVDDLVLRRAEISDSTHTREKLALNWEGPYRVTNIIRDETYRLTTQEGNQLLRT' A
#
# COMPACT_ATOMS: atom_id res chain seq x y z
N MET A 1 -2.93 -11.64 25.64
CA MET A 1 -3.62 -10.33 25.50
C MET A 1 -3.92 -9.93 24.04
N ALA A 2 -2.99 -10.05 23.08
CA ALA A 2 -3.23 -9.66 21.68
C ALA A 2 -4.47 -10.31 21.00
N LYS A 3 -4.81 -11.55 21.37
CA LYS A 3 -5.98 -12.29 20.84
C LYS A 3 -7.34 -11.63 21.16
N LEU A 4 -7.43 -10.86 22.25
CA LEU A 4 -8.67 -10.16 22.64
C LEU A 4 -8.92 -8.93 21.77
N TYR A 5 -7.85 -8.16 21.47
CA TYR A 5 -7.94 -6.90 20.73
C TYR A 5 -7.93 -7.09 19.20
N ASN A 6 -7.21 -8.10 18.70
CA ASN A 6 -7.04 -8.33 17.26
C ASN A 6 -8.12 -9.24 16.64
N ARG A 7 -9.26 -9.44 17.32
CA ARG A 7 -10.32 -10.35 16.85
C ARG A 7 -10.90 -9.98 15.48
N ARG A 8 -10.78 -8.71 15.08
CA ARG A 8 -11.25 -8.19 13.77
C ARG A 8 -10.14 -8.10 12.72
N VAL A 9 -8.89 -8.40 13.07
CA VAL A 9 -7.79 -8.42 12.11
C VAL A 9 -7.93 -9.68 11.28
N GLN A 10 -8.27 -9.51 10.01
CA GLN A 10 -8.27 -10.59 9.04
C GLN A 10 -6.97 -10.52 8.24
N PRO A 11 -6.16 -11.60 8.22
CA PRO A 11 -5.01 -11.67 7.33
C PRO A 11 -5.48 -11.51 5.89
N TRP A 12 -4.94 -10.50 5.21
CA TRP A 12 -5.22 -10.29 3.80
C TRP A 12 -4.03 -10.74 2.98
N GLN A 13 -4.25 -11.76 2.15
CA GLN A 13 -3.27 -12.25 1.19
C GLN A 13 -3.41 -11.44 -0.09
N VAL A 14 -2.39 -10.68 -0.44
CA VAL A 14 -2.33 -9.88 -1.68
C VAL A 14 -1.63 -10.71 -2.76
N LYS A 15 -2.21 -10.75 -3.96
CA LYS A 15 -1.68 -11.50 -5.10
C LYS A 15 -1.11 -10.56 -6.14
N VAL A 16 -0.26 -11.12 -7.01
CA VAL A 16 0.09 -10.47 -8.27
C VAL A 16 -1.21 -10.19 -9.04
N ASP A 17 -1.26 -9.05 -9.70
CA ASP A 17 -2.42 -8.49 -10.40
C ASP A 17 -3.47 -7.77 -9.55
N ASP A 18 -3.45 -7.93 -8.22
CA ASP A 18 -4.40 -7.24 -7.37
C ASP A 18 -4.20 -5.72 -7.42
N LEU A 19 -5.31 -4.99 -7.37
CA LEU A 19 -5.33 -3.54 -7.20
C LEU A 19 -5.32 -3.19 -5.71
N VAL A 20 -4.37 -2.37 -5.30
CA VAL A 20 -4.16 -1.97 -3.92
C VAL A 20 -3.97 -0.46 -3.80
N LEU A 21 -4.41 0.11 -2.67
CA LEU A 21 -4.15 1.49 -2.30
C LEU A 21 -2.88 1.57 -1.44
N ARG A 22 -2.02 2.56 -1.68
CA ARG A 22 -0.84 2.81 -0.83
C ARG A 22 -1.18 3.91 0.19
N ARG A 23 -0.67 3.81 1.41
CA ARG A 23 -0.77 4.95 2.36
C ARG A 23 0.03 6.13 1.82
N ALA A 24 -0.61 7.29 1.72
CA ALA A 24 -0.01 8.50 1.18
C ALA A 24 1.21 8.96 2.02
N GLU A 25 1.22 8.70 3.32
CA GLU A 25 2.37 8.99 4.21
C GLU A 25 3.67 8.29 3.79
N ILE A 26 3.59 7.13 3.13
CA ILE A 26 4.77 6.36 2.68
C ILE A 26 5.20 6.84 1.29
N SER A 27 4.30 7.49 0.55
CA SER A 27 4.54 7.91 -0.83
C SER A 27 5.10 9.33 -0.90
N ASP A 28 4.52 10.24 -0.12
CA ASP A 28 4.92 11.63 -0.03
C ASP A 28 5.80 11.84 1.21
N SER A 29 7.11 11.60 1.07
CA SER A 29 8.09 11.90 2.11
C SER A 29 8.30 13.41 2.31
N THR A 30 7.89 14.22 1.33
CA THR A 30 7.84 15.67 1.44
C THR A 30 6.62 16.03 2.26
N HIS A 31 6.85 16.49 3.48
CA HIS A 31 5.89 16.81 4.53
C HIS A 31 4.92 17.96 4.17
N THR A 32 4.23 17.87 3.03
CA THR A 32 3.34 18.89 2.45
C THR A 32 1.90 18.44 2.49
N ARG A 33 1.58 17.55 3.45
CA ARG A 33 0.25 16.99 3.55
C ARG A 33 -0.61 17.87 4.46
N GLU A 34 -1.45 18.69 3.82
CA GLU A 34 -2.44 19.49 4.53
C GLU A 34 -3.42 18.60 5.31
N LYS A 35 -4.00 19.13 6.39
CA LYS A 35 -4.90 18.44 7.33
C LYS A 35 -6.08 17.68 6.68
N LEU A 36 -6.41 18.01 5.42
CA LEU A 36 -7.54 17.45 4.66
C LEU A 36 -7.12 16.64 3.42
N ALA A 37 -5.82 16.37 3.22
CA ALA A 37 -5.37 15.57 2.10
C ALA A 37 -5.75 14.08 2.27
N LEU A 38 -5.90 13.35 1.16
CA LEU A 38 -6.28 11.94 1.15
C LEU A 38 -5.23 11.02 1.82
N ASN A 39 -5.68 10.13 2.70
CA ASN A 39 -4.83 9.16 3.44
C ASN A 39 -4.24 8.05 2.57
N TRP A 40 -4.82 7.85 1.40
CA TRP A 40 -4.52 6.77 0.48
C TRP A 40 -4.24 7.36 -0.89
N GLU A 41 -3.17 6.89 -1.54
CA GLU A 41 -2.81 7.25 -2.90
C GLU A 41 -3.06 6.07 -3.82
N GLY A 42 -3.66 6.40 -4.97
CA GLY A 42 -3.68 5.60 -6.19
C GLY A 42 -4.38 4.24 -6.09
N PRO A 43 -4.95 3.73 -7.17
CA PRO A 43 -4.99 2.29 -7.39
C PRO A 43 -3.67 1.87 -8.06
N TYR A 44 -2.90 1.02 -7.39
CA TYR A 44 -1.71 0.39 -7.98
C TYR A 44 -1.94 -1.08 -8.23
N ARG A 45 -1.31 -1.61 -9.28
CA ARG A 45 -1.31 -3.04 -9.57
C ARG A 45 -0.08 -3.68 -8.95
N VAL A 46 -0.25 -4.80 -8.26
CA VAL A 46 0.87 -5.60 -7.76
C VAL A 46 1.49 -6.37 -8.92
N THR A 47 2.77 -6.14 -9.18
CA THR A 47 3.51 -6.82 -10.25
C THR A 47 4.37 -7.96 -9.73
N ASN A 48 4.84 -7.88 -8.49
CA ASN A 48 5.70 -8.89 -7.90
C ASN A 48 5.61 -8.85 -6.38
N ILE A 49 5.69 -10.03 -5.75
CA ILE A 49 5.77 -10.20 -4.30
C ILE A 49 7.24 -10.50 -3.97
N ILE A 50 7.94 -9.55 -3.37
CA ILE A 50 9.37 -9.71 -3.04
C ILE A 50 9.52 -10.60 -1.81
N ARG A 51 8.69 -10.34 -0.79
CA ARG A 51 8.61 -11.07 0.47
C ARG A 51 7.22 -10.86 1.03
N ASP A 52 6.85 -11.65 2.05
CA ASP A 52 5.63 -11.40 2.81
C ASP A 52 5.59 -9.92 3.22
N GLU A 53 4.47 -9.24 2.94
CA GLU A 53 4.24 -7.82 3.21
C GLU A 53 5.01 -6.80 2.35
N THR A 54 5.83 -7.21 1.37
CA THR A 54 6.53 -6.27 0.48
C THR A 54 6.27 -6.57 -1.00
N TYR A 55 5.64 -5.59 -1.65
CA TYR A 55 5.12 -5.72 -3.01
C TYR A 55 5.74 -4.67 -3.94
N ARG A 56 6.02 -5.07 -5.19
CA ARG A 56 6.32 -4.13 -6.28
C ARG A 56 5.02 -3.66 -6.90
N LEU A 57 4.86 -2.35 -6.97
CA LEU A 57 3.65 -1.70 -7.44
C LEU A 57 3.92 -1.00 -8.77
N THR A 58 2.95 -1.04 -9.67
CA THR A 58 2.93 -0.21 -10.89
C THR A 58 1.71 0.69 -10.89
N THR A 59 1.87 1.90 -11.42
CA THR A 59 0.74 2.75 -11.79
C THR A 59 -0.08 2.09 -12.89
N GLN A 60 -1.30 2.58 -13.11
CA GLN A 60 -2.14 2.12 -14.22
C GLN A 60 -1.47 2.36 -15.60
N GLU A 61 -0.54 3.31 -15.67
CA GLU A 61 0.23 3.64 -16.87
C GLU A 61 1.47 2.73 -17.06
N GLY A 62 1.68 1.75 -16.17
CA GLY A 62 2.79 0.80 -16.27
C GLY A 62 4.11 1.31 -15.67
N ASN A 63 4.13 2.51 -15.09
CA ASN A 63 5.31 3.02 -14.41
C ASN A 63 5.50 2.30 -13.08
N GLN A 64 6.68 1.71 -12.87
CA GLN A 64 7.02 1.09 -11.59
C GLN A 64 7.23 2.16 -10.53
N LEU A 65 6.60 1.99 -9.37
CA LEU A 65 6.87 2.85 -8.24
C LEU A 65 8.29 2.59 -7.74
N LEU A 66 9.07 3.67 -7.68
CA LEU A 66 10.36 3.66 -7.02
C LEU A 66 10.17 3.45 -5.52
N ARG A 67 11.08 2.66 -4.95
CA ARG A 67 11.14 2.45 -3.51
C ARG A 67 11.74 3.71 -2.87
N THR A 68 10.95 4.41 -2.09
CA THR A 68 11.39 5.47 -1.17
C THR A 68 11.50 4.89 0.24
#